data_AF-A0A8S0Z863-F1
#
_entry.id   AF-A0A8S0Z863-F1
#
_cell.length_a   1.000
_cell.length_b   1.000
_cell.length_c   1.000
_cell.angle_alpha   90.00
_cell.angle_beta   90.00
_cell.angle_gamma   90.00
#
_symmetry.space_group_name_H-M   'P 1'
#
loop_
_entity.id
_entity.type
_entity.pdbx_description
1 polymer ?
#
loop_
_entity_poly.entity_id
_entity_poly.type
_entity_poly.pdbx_seq_one_letter_code
_entity_poly.pdbx_strand_id
1 'polypeptide(L)'
;MLESFVDTQKYSVMRAMRQTFQKYLSYKKDHSELLYYILRQLTMDQLAYMRGLHNHSQSTIEISERDLTERARQININDLKPFYESRIFKMNSFSYDAKRKVIIHELPETPTATA
;
A
#
# COMPACT_ATOMS: atom_id res chain seq x y z
N MET A 1 3.06 10.27 -17.89
CA MET A 1 3.00 11.26 -18.98
C MET A 1 3.88 12.48 -18.68
N LEU A 2 3.71 13.18 -17.55
CA LEU A 2 4.57 14.34 -17.19
C LEU A 2 6.05 13.98 -16.96
N GLU A 3 6.36 12.91 -16.23
CA GLU A 3 7.75 12.43 -16.06
C GLU A 3 8.42 12.13 -17.40
N SER A 4 7.76 11.33 -18.24
CA SER A 4 8.26 10.95 -19.56
C SER A 4 8.51 12.16 -20.47
N PHE A 5 7.68 13.20 -20.35
CA PHE A 5 7.88 14.45 -21.09
C PHE A 5 9.07 15.25 -20.58
N VAL A 6 9.24 15.34 -19.25
CA VAL A 6 10.38 16.02 -18.62
C VAL A 6 11.71 15.33 -18.95
N ASP A 7 11.71 13.99 -19.03
CA ASP A 7 12.91 13.18 -19.30
C ASP A 7 13.39 13.24 -20.76
N THR A 8 12.51 13.57 -21.70
CA THR A 8 12.87 13.76 -23.11
C THR A 8 13.51 15.13 -23.41
N GLN A 9 13.59 16.03 -22.42
CA GLN A 9 14.13 17.38 -22.63
C GLN A 9 15.65 17.44 -22.49
N LYS A 10 16.28 18.44 -23.13
CA LYS A 10 17.71 18.75 -22.93
C LYS A 10 18.02 18.91 -21.44
N TYR A 11 19.20 18.45 -21.02
CA TYR A 11 19.60 18.33 -19.61
C TYR A 11 19.33 19.58 -18.75
N SER A 12 19.66 20.77 -19.26
CA SER A 12 19.43 22.04 -18.55
C SER A 12 17.94 22.33 -18.33
N VAL A 13 17.11 22.07 -19.32
CA VAL A 13 15.65 22.25 -19.29
C VAL A 13 15.01 21.18 -18.40
N MET A 14 15.42 19.92 -18.53
CA MET A 14 14.99 18.83 -17.67
C MET A 14 15.23 19.17 -16.19
N ARG A 15 16.42 19.69 -15.84
CA ARG A 15 16.77 20.03 -14.45
C ARG A 15 15.89 21.16 -13.90
N ALA A 16 15.65 22.21 -14.67
CA ALA A 16 14.76 23.30 -14.28
C ALA A 16 13.31 22.82 -14.13
N MET A 17 12.81 22.05 -15.10
CA MET A 17 11.47 21.46 -15.05
C MET A 17 11.31 20.51 -13.87
N ARG A 18 12.32 19.71 -13.53
CA ARG A 18 12.28 18.83 -12.34
C ARG A 18 12.17 19.62 -11.03
N GLN A 19 12.83 20.78 -10.93
CA GLN A 19 12.69 21.67 -9.77
C GLN A 19 11.30 22.32 -9.71
N THR A 20 10.81 22.85 -10.84
CA THR A 20 9.50 23.52 -10.90
C THR A 20 8.34 22.55 -10.69
N PHE A 21 8.43 21.37 -11.31
CA PHE A 21 7.41 20.33 -11.21
C PHE A 21 7.69 19.32 -10.11
N GLN A 22 8.65 19.58 -9.21
CA GLN A 22 9.07 18.63 -8.17
C GLN A 22 7.88 18.12 -7.37
N LYS A 23 6.94 19.00 -7.00
CA LYS A 23 5.70 18.66 -6.28
C LYS A 23 4.78 17.70 -7.05
N TYR A 24 4.79 17.78 -8.37
CA TYR A 24 3.96 16.96 -9.26
C TYR A 24 4.67 15.68 -9.72
N LEU A 25 6.01 15.69 -9.72
CA LEU A 25 6.85 14.53 -10.02
C LEU A 25 7.03 13.64 -8.77
N SER A 26 7.17 14.24 -7.59
CA SER A 26 7.27 13.52 -6.32
C SER A 26 5.96 12.86 -5.90
N TYR A 27 4.84 13.24 -6.51
CA TYR A 27 3.55 12.56 -6.31
C TYR A 27 3.61 11.07 -6.69
N LYS A 28 4.58 10.67 -7.52
CA LYS A 28 4.87 9.27 -7.86
C LYS A 28 6.04 8.66 -7.08
N LYS A 29 6.63 9.38 -6.12
CA LYS A 29 7.70 8.78 -5.30
C LYS A 29 7.12 7.62 -4.51
N ASP A 30 7.84 6.50 -4.58
CA ASP A 30 7.48 5.22 -4.02
C ASP A 30 7.08 5.34 -2.54
N HIS A 31 5.77 5.40 -2.28
CA HIS A 31 5.22 5.32 -0.93
C HIS A 31 4.82 3.90 -0.56
N SER A 32 5.22 2.92 -1.37
CA SER A 32 4.80 1.53 -1.28
C SER A 32 5.19 0.90 0.07
N GLU A 33 6.39 1.18 0.57
CA GLU A 33 6.85 0.68 1.87
C GLU A 33 6.08 1.27 3.04
N LEU A 34 5.74 2.55 2.96
CA LEU A 34 5.05 3.26 4.04
C LEU A 34 3.57 2.85 4.09
N LEU A 35 2.93 2.72 2.92
CA LEU A 35 1.59 2.14 2.80
C LEU A 35 1.54 0.69 3.27
N TYR A 36 2.58 -0.10 2.99
CA TYR A 36 2.72 -1.45 3.51
C TYR A 36 2.79 -1.47 5.04
N TYR A 37 3.58 -0.58 5.65
CA TYR A 37 3.68 -0.49 7.11
C TYR A 37 2.33 -0.16 7.76
N ILE A 38 1.59 0.78 7.18
CA ILE A 38 0.24 1.16 7.63
C ILE A 38 -0.72 -0.02 7.49
N LEU A 39 -0.71 -0.70 6.34
CA LEU A 39 -1.56 -1.86 6.08
C LEU A 39 -1.27 -2.97 7.08
N ARG A 40 0.01 -3.28 7.33
CA ARG A 40 0.43 -4.26 8.32
C ARG A 40 -0.05 -3.90 9.73
N GLN A 41 -0.03 -2.63 10.11
CA GLN A 41 -0.56 -2.18 11.39
C GLN A 41 -2.07 -2.41 11.49
N LEU A 42 -2.83 -2.06 10.43
CA LEU A 42 -4.27 -2.35 10.35
C LEU A 42 -4.57 -3.86 10.46
N THR A 43 -3.76 -4.71 9.81
CA THR A 43 -3.86 -6.17 9.92
C THR A 43 -3.67 -6.65 11.36
N MET A 44 -2.67 -6.11 12.08
CA MET A 44 -2.39 -6.47 13.47
C MET A 44 -3.51 -6.03 14.41
N ASP A 45 -4.05 -4.82 14.20
CA ASP A 45 -5.20 -4.29 14.95
C ASP A 45 -6.42 -5.21 14.78
N GLN A 46 -6.70 -5.63 13.53
CA GLN A 46 -7.79 -6.55 13.22
C GLN A 46 -7.56 -7.93 13.86
N LEU A 47 -6.34 -8.49 13.79
CA LEU A 47 -6.00 -9.75 14.46
C LEU A 47 -6.18 -9.69 15.99
N ALA A 48 -5.78 -8.58 16.61
CA ALA A 48 -5.95 -8.38 18.05
C ALA A 48 -7.44 -8.36 18.44
N TYR A 49 -8.27 -7.66 17.65
CA TYR A 49 -9.72 -7.62 17.84
C TYR A 49 -10.35 -9.03 17.71
N MET A 50 -9.97 -9.78 16.67
CA MET A 50 -10.53 -11.12 16.43
C MET A 50 -10.12 -12.14 17.50
N ARG A 51 -8.87 -12.08 17.97
CA ARG A 51 -8.41 -12.92 19.10
C ARG A 51 -9.22 -12.68 20.38
N GLY A 52 -9.60 -11.43 20.65
CA GLY A 52 -10.44 -11.09 21.80
C GLY A 52 -11.87 -11.62 21.71
N LEU A 53 -12.35 -11.94 20.50
CA LEU A 53 -13.75 -12.33 20.26
C LEU A 53 -13.95 -13.86 20.17
N HIS A 54 -12.94 -14.67 20.49
CA HIS A 54 -13.02 -16.13 20.61
C HIS A 54 -13.63 -16.86 19.38
N ASN A 55 -13.56 -16.25 18.19
CA ASN A 55 -14.04 -16.84 16.96
C ASN A 55 -12.85 -17.24 16.08
N HIS A 56 -12.75 -18.56 15.91
CA HIS A 56 -12.13 -19.33 14.84
C HIS A 56 -11.03 -18.66 14.02
N SER A 57 -9.88 -19.33 13.96
CA SER A 57 -8.81 -19.19 12.97
C SER A 57 -9.33 -18.80 11.58
N GLN A 58 -9.48 -17.51 11.32
CA GLN A 58 -9.71 -17.02 9.98
C GLN A 58 -8.34 -16.98 9.31
N SER A 59 -8.09 -17.93 8.42
CA SER A 59 -6.88 -17.97 7.59
C SER A 59 -6.77 -16.77 6.64
N THR A 60 -7.82 -15.95 6.56
CA THR A 60 -7.90 -14.74 5.73
C THR A 60 -8.42 -13.55 6.53
N ILE A 61 -7.71 -12.42 6.47
CA ILE A 61 -8.15 -11.16 7.06
C ILE A 61 -8.66 -10.25 5.95
N GLU A 62 -9.86 -9.71 6.14
CA GLU A 62 -10.42 -8.66 5.28
C GLU A 62 -10.18 -7.29 5.94
N ILE A 63 -9.53 -6.38 5.22
CA ILE A 63 -9.29 -4.99 5.64
C ILE A 63 -10.00 -4.06 4.66
N SER A 64 -10.71 -3.06 5.16
CA SER A 64 -11.38 -2.08 4.29
C SER A 64 -10.35 -1.17 3.61
N GLU A 65 -10.48 -0.96 2.29
CA GLU A 65 -9.69 0.04 1.57
C GLU A 65 -9.84 1.44 2.18
N ARG A 66 -11.02 1.73 2.73
CA ARG A 66 -11.33 3.03 3.33
C ARG A 66 -10.39 3.36 4.48
N ASP A 67 -10.05 2.37 5.31
CA ASP A 67 -9.21 2.57 6.49
C ASP A 67 -7.76 2.84 6.08
N LEU A 68 -7.28 2.13 5.05
CA LEU A 68 -5.97 2.42 4.45
C LEU A 68 -5.95 3.82 3.82
N THR A 69 -7.01 4.19 3.10
CA THR A 69 -7.13 5.50 2.45
C THR A 69 -7.15 6.65 3.46
N GLU A 70 -7.84 6.47 4.58
CA GLU A 70 -7.94 7.49 5.62
C GLU A 70 -6.58 7.72 6.30
N ARG A 71 -5.86 6.64 6.64
CA ARG A 71 -4.49 6.75 7.17
C ARG A 71 -3.51 7.30 6.13
N ALA A 72 -3.65 6.93 4.86
CA ALA A 72 -2.85 7.48 3.76
C ALA A 72 -3.08 8.99 3.55
N ARG A 73 -4.31 9.47 3.73
CA ARG A 73 -4.63 10.89 3.60
C ARG A 73 -3.94 11.75 4.66
N GLN A 74 -3.79 11.24 5.89
CA GLN A 74 -3.11 11.95 6.99
C GLN A 74 -1.65 12.28 6.67
N ILE A 75 -1.03 11.48 5.81
CA ILE A 75 0.35 11.63 5.36
C ILE A 75 0.45 12.17 3.93
N ASN A 76 -0.64 12.76 3.42
CA ASN A 76 -0.75 13.36 2.07
C ASN A 76 -0.61 12.37 0.90
N ILE A 77 -0.87 11.09 1.11
CA ILE A 77 -0.92 10.08 0.05
C ILE A 77 -2.38 9.92 -0.40
N ASN A 78 -2.65 10.29 -1.65
CA ASN A 78 -3.99 10.19 -2.24
C ASN A 78 -4.10 9.12 -3.34
N ASP A 79 -2.96 8.60 -3.83
CA ASP A 79 -2.96 7.58 -4.87
C ASP A 79 -2.43 6.25 -4.32
N LEU A 80 -3.33 5.27 -4.22
CA LEU A 80 -3.07 3.92 -3.74
C LEU A 80 -2.90 2.93 -4.90
N LYS A 81 -3.22 3.33 -6.14
CA LYS A 81 -3.14 2.44 -7.32
C LYS A 81 -1.73 1.87 -7.54
N PRO A 82 -0.64 2.68 -7.44
CA PRO A 82 0.71 2.16 -7.59
C PRO A 82 1.08 1.13 -6.53
N PHE A 83 0.48 1.24 -5.34
CA PHE A 83 0.72 0.32 -4.23
C PHE A 83 0.12 -1.07 -4.49
N TYR A 84 -1.10 -1.16 -5.04
CA TYR A 84 -1.71 -2.45 -5.39
C TYR A 84 -0.94 -3.21 -6.48
N GLU A 85 -0.27 -2.50 -7.38
CA GLU A 85 0.58 -3.08 -8.42
C GLU A 85 2.00 -3.39 -7.93
N SER A 86 2.39 -2.86 -6.77
CA SER A 86 3.73 -2.98 -6.23
C SER A 86 4.10 -4.44 -5.91
N ARG A 87 5.39 -4.76 -6.03
CA ARG A 87 5.90 -6.09 -5.66
C ARG A 87 5.73 -6.37 -4.18
N ILE A 88 5.82 -5.33 -3.33
CA ILE A 88 5.69 -5.47 -1.87
C ILE A 88 4.30 -5.97 -1.50
N PHE A 89 3.25 -5.46 -2.16
CA PHE A 89 1.88 -5.90 -1.94
C PHE A 89 1.71 -7.39 -2.30
N LYS A 90 2.18 -7.80 -3.48
CA LYS A 90 2.08 -9.20 -3.95
C LYS A 90 2.95 -10.17 -3.17
N MET A 91 4.15 -9.75 -2.77
CA MET A 91 5.12 -10.61 -2.06
C MET A 91 4.71 -10.93 -0.63
N ASN A 92 3.85 -10.09 -0.03
CA ASN A 92 3.31 -10.33 1.31
C ASN A 92 1.89 -10.92 1.29
N SER A 93 1.51 -11.61 0.21
CA SER A 93 0.20 -12.30 0.08
C SER A 93 -1.01 -11.39 0.35
N PHE A 94 -0.93 -10.14 -0.10
CA PHE A 94 -2.09 -9.24 -0.14
C PHE A 94 -2.74 -9.28 -1.52
N SER A 95 -4.07 -9.29 -1.51
CA SER A 95 -4.92 -9.20 -2.69
C SER A 95 -5.90 -8.05 -2.54
N TYR A 96 -6.17 -7.33 -3.61
CA TYR A 96 -7.12 -6.21 -3.61
C TYR A 96 -8.34 -6.55 -4.46
N ASP A 97 -9.51 -6.54 -3.84
CA ASP A 97 -10.79 -6.71 -4.53
C ASP A 97 -11.42 -5.33 -4.79
N ALA A 98 -11.29 -4.85 -6.03
CA ALA A 98 -11.84 -3.58 -6.47
C ALA A 98 -13.38 -3.52 -6.46
N LYS A 99 -14.08 -4.66 -6.50
CA LYS A 99 -15.56 -4.69 -6.46
C LYS A 99 -16.07 -4.48 -5.05
N ARG A 100 -15.43 -5.13 -4.08
CA ARG A 100 -15.79 -5.04 -2.65
C ARG A 100 -15.07 -3.90 -1.92
N LYS A 101 -14.04 -3.29 -2.52
CA LYS A 101 -13.16 -2.28 -1.90
C LYS A 101 -12.51 -2.79 -0.61
N VAL A 102 -12.05 -4.03 -0.66
CA VAL A 102 -11.39 -4.70 0.47
C VAL A 102 -10.03 -5.22 0.04
N ILE A 103 -9.11 -5.18 0.99
CA ILE A 103 -7.78 -5.78 0.91
C ILE A 103 -7.85 -7.07 1.70
N ILE A 104 -7.63 -8.19 1.00
CA ILE A 104 -7.62 -9.52 1.58
C ILE A 104 -6.17 -9.87 1.85
N HIS A 105 -5.87 -10.26 3.08
CA HIS A 105 -4.58 -10.81 3.45
C HIS A 105 -4.75 -12.30 3.74
N GLU A 106 -4.13 -13.14 2.93
CA GLU A 106 -4.00 -14.56 3.25
C GLU A 106 -2.84 -14.69 4.23
N LEU A 107 -3.15 -15.08 5.47
CA LEU A 107 -2.08 -15.40 6.41
C LEU A 107 -1.40 -16.66 5.88
N PRO A 108 -0.07 -16.66 5.70
CA PRO A 108 0.62 -17.93 5.66
C PRO A 108 0.34 -18.59 7.00
N GLU A 109 -0.38 -19.71 6.98
CA GLU A 109 -0.44 -20.65 8.09
C GLU A 109 1.00 -20.81 8.59
N THR A 110 1.33 -20.20 9.73
CA THR A 110 2.60 -20.47 10.38
C THR A 110 2.65 -21.98 10.55
N PRO A 111 3.59 -22.71 9.90
CA PRO A 111 3.73 -24.11 10.18
C PRO A 111 3.97 -24.18 11.68
N THR A 112 3.03 -24.82 12.36
CA THR A 112 3.06 -25.20 13.77
C THR A 112 4.50 -25.48 14.15
N ALA A 113 5.02 -24.66 15.08
CA ALA A 113 6.26 -24.95 15.77
C ALA A 113 6.22 -26.42 16.19
N THR A 114 7.03 -27.23 15.50
CA THR A 114 7.21 -28.63 15.81
C THR A 114 8.52 -28.72 16.59
N ALA A 115 8.40 -29.31 17.77
CA ALA A 115 9.43 -29.69 18.74
C ALA A 115 9.91 -28.59 19.71
#